data_AF-A0A8H3G692-F1
#
_entry.id   AF-A0A8H3G692-F1
#
_cell.length_a   1.000
_cell.length_b   1.000
_cell.length_c   1.000
_cell.angle_alpha   90.00
_cell.angle_beta   90.00
_cell.angle_gamma   90.00
#
_symmetry.space_group_name_H-M   'P 1'
#
loop_
_entity.id
_entity.type
_entity.pdbx_description
1 polymer ?
#
loop_
_entity_poly.entity_id
_entity_poly.type
_entity_poly.pdbx_seq_one_letter_code
_entity_poly.pdbx_strand_id
1 'polypeptide(L)'
;MYLRKSFRQLQQTLDPETILFLGDLFDGGREWSTPPGEKDRFSSDRQWRKYGEDFWLREYYRFSRIFFEPWFDSTSNHRLRKIVAGLPGNHDLGLGMGIRMPVRRRFQAYFGSGNRIDLIGNHSFVSVDTVSLSAKGQPNHDAVDSGTRKPEDIWGPTEDFLSDVKDEKDRMIYRQLRVFQGKPENEPLDRRIFDLEADILHLPKGRSHEPIDTDIPSILLTHVPLYRASGTPCGPLRERYPQAKNEAGELLESDDRNAIRVEAGVQYQNVLTPEITKELVEKIGDLEHAFSGDDHDYCEVVHRGYTSKNGGIREITVKSMSWAMGVRKPGFLMLSLWNPLDKNGKSVSTPSTKPPGHSTTLQSHLCLLPDQLSILTRYTYLLAFTVLVITINSFLTVYRNPTSSSSDTLSHPLLPLSKPPSTTNGARPKAVSALSTHPSQTGLAARSNASRARSASPFKGYALPARDSDHDVHDQGTHRYGYSADSGWDGGTNGHHNPGKENKKESERGWDEVDLYNDRPGRKGMYTRGRRREGIWAVGELVWKALSKVAIAGLGWYFWLLWTS
;
A
#
# COMPACT_ATOMS: atom_id res chain seq x y z
N MET A 1 -3.52 2.88 4.38
CA MET A 1 -3.22 3.21 5.79
C MET A 1 -1.74 3.51 6.00
N TYR A 2 -0.83 2.53 5.80
CA TYR A 2 0.63 2.67 6.00
C TYR A 2 1.22 3.98 5.45
N LEU A 3 1.17 4.18 4.11
CA LEU A 3 1.73 5.37 3.45
C LEU A 3 1.23 6.69 4.05
N ARG A 4 -0.07 6.81 4.37
CA ARG A 4 -0.65 8.03 4.99
C ARG A 4 -0.05 8.32 6.38
N LYS A 5 0.20 7.30 7.20
CA LYS A 5 0.84 7.48 8.52
C LYS A 5 2.34 7.81 8.35
N SER A 6 3.06 7.07 7.51
CA SER A 6 4.49 7.31 7.24
C SER A 6 4.75 8.71 6.64
N PHE A 7 3.95 9.12 5.65
CA PHE A 7 4.09 10.43 5.01
C PHE A 7 3.67 11.58 5.94
N ARG A 8 2.58 11.43 6.71
CA ARG A 8 2.21 12.44 7.73
C ARG A 8 3.32 12.60 8.78
N GLN A 9 3.95 11.51 9.22
CA GLN A 9 5.08 11.57 10.15
C GLN A 9 6.32 12.24 9.51
N LEU A 10 6.63 11.93 8.24
CA LEU A 10 7.67 12.60 7.47
C LEU A 10 7.46 14.12 7.44
N GLN A 11 6.26 14.58 7.06
CA GLN A 11 5.88 15.99 7.07
C GLN A 11 6.05 16.62 8.46
N GLN A 12 5.51 15.98 9.50
CA GLN A 12 5.51 16.53 10.86
C GLN A 12 6.88 16.50 11.57
N THR A 13 7.83 15.67 11.09
CA THR A 13 9.14 15.49 11.75
C THR A 13 10.28 16.16 10.99
N LEU A 14 10.19 16.27 9.66
CA LEU A 14 11.24 16.81 8.79
C LEU A 14 10.85 18.11 8.06
N ASP A 15 9.56 18.48 8.06
CA ASP A 15 8.95 19.63 7.35
C ASP A 15 9.68 20.07 6.05
N PRO A 16 9.79 19.17 5.05
CA PRO A 16 10.62 19.42 3.88
C PRO A 16 10.10 20.62 3.06
N GLU A 17 11.01 21.48 2.60
CA GLU A 17 10.69 22.59 1.70
C GLU A 17 10.19 22.09 0.35
N THR A 18 10.81 21.05 -0.22
CA THR A 18 10.40 20.48 -1.51
C THR A 18 10.30 18.96 -1.46
N ILE A 19 9.26 18.41 -2.11
CA ILE A 19 9.09 16.97 -2.35
C ILE A 19 9.00 16.71 -3.84
N LEU A 20 9.77 15.72 -4.30
CA LEU A 20 9.88 15.27 -5.68
C LEU A 20 9.46 13.79 -5.74
N PHE A 21 8.54 13.42 -6.63
CA PHE A 21 8.20 12.03 -6.94
C PHE A 21 8.85 11.63 -8.27
N LEU A 22 9.35 10.39 -8.36
CA LEU A 22 10.10 9.88 -9.52
C LEU A 22 9.31 8.83 -10.31
N GLY A 23 8.07 9.17 -10.65
CA GLY A 23 7.12 8.26 -11.31
C GLY A 23 6.51 7.19 -10.40
N ASP A 24 5.68 6.34 -11.01
CA ASP A 24 4.90 5.26 -10.42
C ASP A 24 4.06 5.72 -9.22
N LEU A 25 3.22 6.72 -9.51
CA LEU A 25 2.21 7.21 -8.58
C LEU A 25 1.06 6.21 -8.41
N PHE A 26 0.78 5.43 -9.47
CA PHE A 26 -0.22 4.36 -9.49
C PHE A 26 0.31 3.08 -10.12
N ASP A 27 0.13 1.95 -9.42
CA ASP A 27 0.09 0.65 -10.10
C ASP A 27 -1.25 0.51 -10.86
N GLY A 28 -1.20 0.25 -12.16
CA GLY A 28 -2.37 0.11 -13.04
C GLY A 28 -2.76 1.35 -13.86
N GLY A 29 -2.05 2.47 -13.74
CA GLY A 29 -2.43 3.76 -14.34
C GLY A 29 -2.61 3.75 -15.87
N ARG A 30 -1.82 2.91 -16.56
CA ARG A 30 -1.83 2.67 -18.01
C ARG A 30 -2.95 1.72 -18.49
N GLU A 31 -3.37 0.77 -17.66
CA GLU A 31 -4.36 -0.25 -18.02
C GLU A 31 -5.82 0.27 -17.99
N TRP A 32 -6.12 1.29 -17.17
CA TRP A 32 -7.50 1.72 -16.94
C TRP A 32 -8.02 2.67 -18.04
N SER A 33 -9.17 2.34 -18.61
CA SER A 33 -9.76 3.02 -19.78
C SER A 33 -9.98 4.53 -19.57
N THR A 34 -9.90 5.27 -20.68
CA THR A 34 -10.26 6.71 -20.78
C THR A 34 -11.73 6.89 -21.18
N PRO A 35 -12.31 8.11 -21.08
CA PRO A 35 -13.73 8.37 -21.30
C PRO A 35 -14.29 7.89 -22.66
N PRO A 36 -15.62 7.67 -22.76
CA PRO A 36 -16.24 7.07 -23.95
C PRO A 36 -16.16 7.98 -25.20
N GLY A 37 -15.18 7.71 -26.06
CA GLY A 37 -15.04 8.35 -27.37
C GLY A 37 -14.02 7.62 -28.23
N GLU A 38 -12.84 7.37 -27.67
CA GLU A 38 -11.85 6.45 -28.23
C GLU A 38 -12.26 5.02 -27.87
N LYS A 39 -12.75 4.24 -28.85
CA LYS A 39 -13.16 2.84 -28.61
C LYS A 39 -11.96 2.01 -28.16
N ASP A 40 -11.93 1.68 -26.88
CA ASP A 40 -10.81 1.00 -26.23
C ASP A 40 -10.65 -0.47 -26.69
N ARG A 41 -9.99 -0.67 -27.83
CA ARG A 41 -9.60 -1.99 -28.34
C ARG A 41 -8.44 -2.62 -27.57
N PHE A 42 -7.75 -1.86 -26.72
CA PHE A 42 -6.38 -2.15 -26.27
C PHE A 42 -6.26 -2.52 -24.79
N SER A 43 -7.35 -2.44 -24.01
CA SER A 43 -7.53 -3.28 -22.82
C SER A 43 -7.79 -4.74 -23.26
N SER A 44 -6.76 -5.37 -23.82
CA SER A 44 -6.78 -6.71 -24.43
C SER A 44 -7.01 -7.80 -23.38
N ASP A 45 -6.43 -7.62 -22.20
CA ASP A 45 -6.71 -8.42 -21.02
C ASP A 45 -8.11 -8.09 -20.44
N ARG A 46 -8.94 -9.13 -20.36
CA ARG A 46 -10.31 -9.06 -19.82
C ARG A 46 -10.35 -8.58 -18.37
N GLN A 47 -9.26 -8.71 -17.61
CA GLN A 47 -9.18 -8.28 -16.21
C GLN A 47 -9.34 -6.77 -16.02
N TRP A 48 -8.79 -5.95 -16.92
CA TRP A 48 -8.70 -4.50 -16.73
C TRP A 48 -9.91 -3.74 -17.27
N ARG A 49 -10.68 -4.33 -18.20
CA ARG A 49 -11.92 -3.77 -18.80
C ARG A 49 -13.01 -3.33 -17.81
N LYS A 50 -12.91 -3.68 -16.53
CA LYS A 50 -13.82 -3.24 -15.44
C LYS A 50 -13.36 -1.95 -14.74
N TYR A 51 -12.17 -1.45 -15.05
CA TYR A 51 -11.58 -0.24 -14.48
C TYR A 51 -11.46 0.83 -15.57
N GLY A 52 -12.32 1.84 -15.49
CA GLY A 52 -12.26 3.03 -16.35
C GLY A 52 -11.91 4.29 -15.56
N GLU A 53 -12.27 5.44 -16.12
CA GLU A 53 -12.00 6.76 -15.56
C GLU A 53 -12.45 6.90 -14.10
N ASP A 54 -13.64 6.44 -13.72
CA ASP A 54 -14.10 6.45 -12.31
C ASP A 54 -13.15 5.76 -11.33
N PHE A 55 -12.44 4.71 -11.79
CA PHE A 55 -11.47 4.02 -10.96
C PHE A 55 -10.17 4.82 -10.87
N TRP A 56 -9.69 5.35 -12.00
CA TRP A 56 -8.54 6.26 -12.03
C TRP A 56 -8.77 7.51 -11.17
N LEU A 57 -9.96 8.11 -11.21
CA LEU A 57 -10.34 9.27 -10.38
C LEU A 57 -10.38 8.91 -8.89
N ARG A 58 -10.97 7.77 -8.50
CA ARG A 58 -10.94 7.31 -7.10
C ARG A 58 -9.51 7.09 -6.61
N GLU A 59 -8.63 6.59 -7.47
CA GLU A 59 -7.22 6.41 -7.17
C GLU A 59 -6.45 7.74 -7.10
N TYR A 60 -6.71 8.68 -8.01
CA TYR A 60 -6.20 10.05 -7.91
C TYR A 60 -6.61 10.70 -6.58
N TYR A 61 -7.89 10.66 -6.21
CA TYR A 61 -8.34 11.13 -4.91
C TYR A 61 -7.64 10.37 -3.77
N ARG A 62 -7.42 9.06 -3.86
CA ARG A 62 -6.66 8.29 -2.86
C ARG A 62 -5.22 8.78 -2.72
N PHE A 63 -4.55 9.10 -3.83
CA PHE A 63 -3.21 9.69 -3.85
C PHE A 63 -3.20 11.09 -3.21
N SER A 64 -4.10 11.98 -3.63
CA SER A 64 -4.22 13.33 -3.06
C SER A 64 -4.47 13.28 -1.55
N ARG A 65 -5.30 12.36 -1.06
CA ARG A 65 -5.58 12.16 0.38
C ARG A 65 -4.44 11.55 1.19
N ILE A 66 -3.38 11.08 0.54
CA ILE A 66 -2.17 10.54 1.17
C ILE A 66 -1.04 11.56 1.11
N PHE A 67 -0.88 12.25 -0.02
CA PHE A 67 0.31 13.07 -0.32
C PHE A 67 0.04 14.58 -0.45
N PHE A 68 -1.18 15.00 -0.81
CA PHE A 68 -1.52 16.43 -1.01
C PHE A 68 -2.34 17.01 0.16
N GLU A 69 -3.31 16.30 0.76
CA GLU A 69 -4.02 16.77 1.97
C GLU A 69 -3.04 17.19 3.09
N PRO A 70 -2.06 16.34 3.52
CA PRO A 70 -1.17 16.69 4.63
C PRO A 70 -0.16 17.81 4.32
N TRP A 71 -0.10 18.25 3.06
CA TRP A 71 0.75 19.35 2.59
C TRP A 71 0.10 20.71 2.86
N PHE A 72 -1.21 20.81 2.61
CA PHE A 72 -2.01 22.00 2.87
C PHE A 72 -2.39 22.16 4.34
N ASP A 73 -2.48 21.06 5.09
CA ASP A 73 -2.74 21.06 6.55
C ASP A 73 -1.59 21.66 7.40
N SER A 74 -0.39 21.87 6.84
CA SER A 74 0.76 22.39 7.60
C SER A 74 0.72 23.90 7.74
N THR A 75 0.85 24.42 8.97
CA THR A 75 0.89 25.86 9.26
C THR A 75 2.21 26.55 8.89
N SER A 76 3.17 25.81 8.34
CA SER A 76 4.44 26.34 7.84
C SER A 76 4.22 27.27 6.65
N ASN A 77 5.13 28.25 6.48
CA ASN A 77 4.95 29.37 5.55
C ASN A 77 4.87 28.90 4.08
N HIS A 78 3.65 28.65 3.56
CA HIS A 78 3.42 27.92 2.31
C HIS A 78 4.15 28.47 1.07
N ARG A 79 4.54 29.75 1.06
CA ARG A 79 5.20 30.43 -0.07
C ARG A 79 6.52 29.79 -0.54
N LEU A 80 7.22 29.04 0.32
CA LEU A 80 8.45 28.35 -0.05
C LEU A 80 8.26 26.83 -0.27
N ARG A 81 7.08 26.28 0.07
CA ARG A 81 6.86 24.84 0.02
C ARG A 81 6.44 24.40 -1.39
N LYS A 82 7.22 23.52 -2.03
CA LYS A 82 6.95 23.00 -3.39
C LYS A 82 6.74 21.47 -3.44
N ILE A 83 5.74 21.00 -4.18
CA ILE A 83 5.53 19.56 -4.42
C ILE A 83 5.48 19.30 -5.92
N VAL A 84 6.27 18.33 -6.39
CA VAL A 84 6.43 17.98 -7.80
C VAL A 84 6.16 16.49 -7.99
N ALA A 85 5.07 16.18 -8.68
CA ALA A 85 4.68 14.82 -9.02
C ALA A 85 4.43 14.67 -10.55
N GLY A 86 4.97 15.58 -11.36
CA GLY A 86 4.75 15.58 -12.81
C GLY A 86 5.59 14.55 -13.58
N LEU A 87 6.65 13.98 -12.98
CA LEU A 87 7.49 12.96 -13.62
C LEU A 87 6.72 11.62 -13.67
N PRO A 88 6.42 11.06 -14.85
CA PRO A 88 5.65 9.83 -14.97
C PRO A 88 6.51 8.57 -14.85
N GLY A 89 5.92 7.49 -14.34
CA GLY A 89 6.49 6.15 -14.39
C GLY A 89 5.88 5.22 -15.45
N ASN A 90 6.44 4.02 -15.57
CA ASN A 90 6.00 3.02 -16.54
C ASN A 90 4.68 2.35 -16.11
N HIS A 91 4.28 2.35 -14.83
CA HIS A 91 2.93 1.96 -14.40
C HIS A 91 1.92 3.10 -14.57
N ASP A 92 2.36 4.37 -14.54
CA ASP A 92 1.48 5.53 -14.78
C ASP A 92 1.04 5.65 -16.26
N LEU A 93 1.98 5.50 -17.21
CA LEU A 93 1.75 5.77 -18.64
C LEU A 93 1.88 4.56 -19.58
N GLY A 94 2.60 3.54 -19.16
CA GLY A 94 3.25 2.58 -20.07
C GLY A 94 4.68 2.99 -20.39
N LEU A 95 5.32 2.25 -21.29
CA LEU A 95 6.69 2.48 -21.74
C LEU A 95 6.78 2.51 -23.27
N GLY A 96 7.54 3.46 -23.80
CA GLY A 96 7.88 3.53 -25.23
C GLY A 96 6.65 3.54 -26.13
N MET A 97 6.68 2.75 -27.21
CA MET A 97 5.59 2.71 -28.19
C MET A 97 4.21 2.33 -27.61
N GLY A 98 4.18 1.54 -26.54
CA GLY A 98 2.93 1.12 -25.88
C GLY A 98 2.26 2.17 -24.97
N ILE A 99 2.92 3.33 -24.73
CA ILE A 99 2.27 4.46 -24.04
C ILE A 99 1.01 4.86 -24.79
N ARG A 100 -0.04 5.21 -24.05
CA ARG A 100 -1.33 5.64 -24.63
C ARG A 100 -1.46 7.17 -24.53
N MET A 101 -1.55 7.88 -25.65
CA MET A 101 -1.73 9.35 -25.66
C MET A 101 -2.89 9.86 -24.78
N PRO A 102 -4.04 9.17 -24.68
CA PRO A 102 -5.12 9.58 -23.78
C PRO A 102 -4.76 9.46 -22.30
N VAL A 103 -4.00 8.42 -21.93
CA VAL A 103 -3.47 8.23 -20.57
C VAL A 103 -2.41 9.31 -20.26
N ARG A 104 -1.50 9.59 -21.20
CA ARG A 104 -0.51 10.68 -21.06
C ARG A 104 -1.17 12.04 -20.84
N ARG A 105 -2.19 12.37 -21.64
CA ARG A 105 -3.00 13.60 -21.47
C ARG A 105 -3.73 13.63 -20.12
N ARG A 106 -4.33 12.51 -19.69
CA ARG A 106 -4.97 12.37 -18.37
C ARG A 106 -3.97 12.63 -17.24
N PHE A 107 -2.82 11.95 -17.24
CA PHE A 107 -1.78 12.15 -16.24
C PHE A 107 -1.29 13.60 -16.20
N GLN A 108 -0.93 14.17 -17.36
CA GLN A 108 -0.43 15.54 -17.46
C GLN A 108 -1.45 16.60 -17.00
N ALA A 109 -2.76 16.38 -17.21
CA ALA A 109 -3.81 17.29 -16.76
C ALA A 109 -3.95 17.36 -15.22
N TYR A 110 -3.59 16.29 -14.50
CA TYR A 110 -3.75 16.18 -13.05
C TYR A 110 -2.44 16.30 -12.25
N PHE A 111 -1.29 16.05 -12.88
CA PHE A 111 0.05 16.07 -12.27
C PHE A 111 1.02 17.09 -12.88
N GLY A 112 0.68 17.67 -14.04
CA GLY A 112 1.54 18.59 -14.80
C GLY A 112 2.48 17.86 -15.77
N SER A 113 3.36 18.64 -16.41
CA SER A 113 4.35 18.10 -17.35
C SER A 113 5.43 17.27 -16.63
N GLY A 114 5.83 16.15 -17.25
CA GLY A 114 7.03 15.39 -16.87
C GLY A 114 8.33 16.01 -17.38
N ASN A 115 8.24 16.82 -18.43
CA ASN A 115 9.32 17.64 -18.97
C ASN A 115 9.26 19.02 -18.33
N ARG A 116 10.18 19.33 -17.39
CA ARG A 116 10.16 20.57 -16.59
C ARG A 116 11.51 20.86 -15.94
N ILE A 117 11.80 22.14 -15.70
CA ILE A 117 12.96 22.60 -14.94
C ILE A 117 12.49 23.30 -13.68
N ASP A 118 13.08 22.94 -12.53
CA ASP A 118 12.77 23.51 -11.22
C ASP A 118 14.04 23.99 -10.53
N LEU A 119 14.14 25.30 -10.27
CA LEU A 119 15.16 25.84 -9.37
C LEU A 119 14.75 25.59 -7.91
N ILE A 120 15.61 24.88 -7.16
CA ILE A 120 15.41 24.51 -5.76
C ILE A 120 16.77 24.61 -5.06
N GLY A 121 16.87 25.35 -3.95
CA GLY A 121 18.11 25.47 -3.18
C GLY A 121 19.33 25.91 -3.98
N ASN A 122 19.16 26.77 -5.00
CA ASN A 122 20.20 27.18 -5.96
C ASN A 122 20.86 26.04 -6.76
N HIS A 123 20.10 24.96 -7.00
CA HIS A 123 20.40 23.90 -7.95
C HIS A 123 19.29 23.85 -9.01
N SER A 124 19.60 23.40 -10.24
CA SER A 124 18.60 23.23 -11.30
C SER A 124 18.22 21.76 -11.47
N PHE A 125 16.97 21.42 -11.11
CA PHE A 125 16.43 20.07 -11.25
C PHE A 125 15.70 19.96 -12.59
N VAL A 126 16.21 19.11 -13.48
CA VAL A 126 15.64 18.86 -14.82
C VAL A 126 14.91 17.52 -14.79
N SER A 127 13.58 17.56 -14.85
CA SER A 127 12.74 16.36 -14.99
C SER A 127 12.53 16.05 -16.46
N VAL A 128 12.65 14.78 -16.83
CA VAL A 128 12.45 14.32 -18.21
C VAL A 128 11.52 13.10 -18.25
N ASP A 129 10.49 13.16 -19.09
CA ASP A 129 9.56 12.07 -19.43
C ASP A 129 10.28 10.98 -20.24
N THR A 130 11.16 10.23 -19.55
CA THR A 130 12.04 9.23 -20.17
C THR A 130 11.28 7.98 -20.60
N VAL A 131 10.14 7.66 -19.98
CA VAL A 131 9.26 6.57 -20.42
C VAL A 131 8.69 6.85 -21.81
N SER A 132 8.36 8.11 -22.13
CA SER A 132 7.99 8.53 -23.49
C SER A 132 9.20 8.60 -24.42
N LEU A 133 10.35 9.09 -23.94
CA LEU A 133 11.57 9.17 -24.74
C LEU A 133 12.07 7.79 -25.19
N SER A 134 11.87 6.74 -24.39
CA SER A 134 12.18 5.34 -24.76
C SER A 134 11.42 4.83 -26.00
N ALA A 135 10.43 5.55 -26.55
CA ALA A 135 9.84 5.23 -27.85
C ALA A 135 10.78 5.56 -29.03
N LYS A 136 11.74 6.46 -28.84
CA LYS A 136 12.68 6.91 -29.87
C LYS A 136 13.58 5.74 -30.31
N GLY A 137 13.53 5.41 -31.60
CA GLY A 137 14.29 4.29 -32.18
C GLY A 137 13.66 2.90 -32.00
N GLN A 138 12.51 2.76 -31.32
CA GLN A 138 11.80 1.48 -31.26
C GLN A 138 11.10 1.17 -32.60
N PRO A 139 11.09 -0.09 -33.06
CA PRO A 139 10.33 -0.48 -34.25
C PRO A 139 8.82 -0.36 -34.00
N ASN A 140 8.12 0.40 -34.83
CA ASN A 140 6.67 0.57 -34.73
C ASN A 140 5.91 -0.64 -35.28
N HIS A 141 5.83 -1.71 -34.49
CA HIS A 141 5.09 -2.93 -34.84
C HIS A 141 3.57 -2.68 -35.03
N ASP A 142 3.00 -1.68 -34.35
CA ASP A 142 1.58 -1.32 -34.46
C ASP A 142 1.24 -0.53 -35.74
N ALA A 143 2.24 -0.05 -36.49
CA ALA A 143 2.05 0.64 -37.78
C ALA A 143 1.29 -0.21 -38.82
N VAL A 144 1.33 -1.54 -38.67
CA VAL A 144 0.84 -2.51 -39.65
C VAL A 144 -0.69 -2.52 -39.77
N ASP A 145 -1.44 -2.21 -38.70
CA ASP A 145 -2.90 -2.42 -38.64
C ASP A 145 -3.72 -1.12 -38.46
N SER A 146 -3.08 0.03 -38.28
CA SER A 146 -3.76 1.34 -38.24
C SER A 146 -2.80 2.52 -38.49
N GLY A 147 -2.71 2.98 -39.74
CA GLY A 147 -1.89 4.11 -40.18
C GLY A 147 -2.35 5.50 -39.70
N THR A 148 -2.62 5.65 -38.41
CA THR A 148 -3.18 6.88 -37.78
C THR A 148 -2.36 7.41 -36.59
N ARG A 149 -1.29 6.71 -36.19
CA ARG A 149 -0.41 7.12 -35.08
C ARG A 149 1.03 7.28 -35.56
N LYS A 150 1.64 8.43 -35.26
CA LYS A 150 3.07 8.67 -35.46
C LYS A 150 3.84 8.29 -34.19
N PRO A 151 4.97 7.56 -34.25
CA PRO A 151 5.87 7.39 -33.10
C PRO A 151 6.28 8.72 -32.48
N GLU A 152 6.46 9.74 -33.32
CA GLU A 152 6.86 11.11 -32.98
C GLU A 152 5.87 11.77 -31.99
N ASP A 153 4.59 11.41 -32.02
CA ASP A 153 3.57 11.92 -31.08
C ASP A 153 3.91 11.58 -29.61
N ILE A 154 4.70 10.52 -29.39
CA ILE A 154 5.13 10.06 -28.06
C ILE A 154 6.39 10.80 -27.63
N TRP A 155 7.50 10.62 -28.35
CA TRP A 155 8.81 11.10 -27.92
C TRP A 155 9.13 12.54 -28.34
N GLY A 156 8.49 13.07 -29.39
CA GLY A 156 8.70 14.43 -29.91
C GLY A 156 8.56 15.54 -28.85
N PRO A 157 7.47 15.59 -28.05
CA PRO A 157 7.33 16.57 -26.97
C PRO A 157 8.36 16.47 -25.83
N THR A 158 9.20 15.43 -25.82
CA THR A 158 10.39 15.32 -24.97
C THR A 158 11.66 15.71 -25.73
N GLU A 159 11.75 15.41 -27.02
CA GLU A 159 12.82 15.88 -27.91
C GLU A 159 12.87 17.42 -27.98
N ASP A 160 11.72 18.05 -28.20
CA ASP A 160 11.55 19.51 -28.28
C ASP A 160 11.92 20.19 -26.96
N PHE A 161 11.56 19.58 -25.82
CA PHE A 161 12.00 20.06 -24.52
C PHE A 161 13.53 19.94 -24.34
N LEU A 162 14.14 18.88 -24.88
CA LEU A 162 15.57 18.64 -24.76
C LEU A 162 16.41 19.47 -25.74
N SER A 163 15.87 19.97 -26.86
CA SER A 163 16.54 21.02 -27.64
C SER A 163 16.56 22.34 -26.89
N ASP A 164 15.43 22.69 -26.28
CA ASP A 164 15.19 24.02 -25.69
C ASP A 164 15.64 24.09 -24.22
N VAL A 165 16.14 22.97 -23.65
CA VAL A 165 16.46 22.81 -22.22
C VAL A 165 17.49 23.81 -21.70
N LYS A 166 18.43 24.26 -22.55
CA LYS A 166 19.45 25.26 -22.17
C LYS A 166 18.84 26.65 -22.06
N ASP A 167 18.06 27.04 -23.06
CA ASP A 167 17.37 28.34 -23.09
C ASP A 167 16.32 28.44 -21.98
N GLU A 168 15.59 27.37 -21.68
CA GLU A 168 14.65 27.32 -20.55
C GLU A 168 15.38 27.36 -19.19
N LYS A 169 16.53 26.68 -19.05
CA LYS A 169 17.36 26.73 -17.85
C LYS A 169 17.84 28.15 -17.59
N ASP A 170 18.43 28.79 -18.60
CA ASP A 170 18.96 30.16 -18.51
C ASP A 170 17.82 31.17 -18.27
N ARG A 171 16.64 30.98 -18.87
CA ARG A 171 15.43 31.77 -18.59
C ARG A 171 14.98 31.65 -17.12
N MET A 172 15.00 30.45 -16.54
CA MET A 172 14.68 30.24 -15.13
C MET A 172 15.74 30.89 -14.21
N ILE A 173 17.03 30.72 -14.53
CA ILE A 173 18.15 31.33 -13.80
C ILE A 173 18.03 32.86 -13.82
N TYR A 174 17.73 33.45 -14.98
CA TYR A 174 17.53 34.89 -15.14
C TYR A 174 16.41 35.45 -14.23
N ARG A 175 15.27 34.74 -14.12
CA ARG A 175 14.19 35.10 -13.19
C ARG A 175 14.67 35.08 -11.73
N GLN A 176 15.36 34.02 -11.32
CA GLN A 176 15.89 33.86 -9.95
C GLN A 176 16.89 34.95 -9.60
N LEU A 177 17.82 35.28 -10.51
CA LEU A 177 18.79 36.36 -10.32
C LEU A 177 18.10 37.74 -10.21
N ARG A 178 17.01 37.98 -10.94
CA ARG A 178 16.21 39.21 -10.78
C ARG A 178 15.57 39.29 -9.39
N VAL A 179 15.05 38.19 -8.85
CA VAL A 179 14.56 38.13 -7.46
C VAL A 179 15.67 38.42 -6.45
N PHE A 180 16.88 37.86 -6.62
CA PHE A 180 18.04 38.17 -5.76
C PHE A 180 18.51 39.63 -5.86
N GLN A 181 18.26 40.29 -6.99
CA GLN A 181 18.51 41.73 -7.17
C GLN A 181 17.36 42.62 -6.66
N GLY A 182 16.32 42.04 -6.03
CA GLY A 182 15.15 42.78 -5.52
C GLY A 182 14.19 43.28 -6.62
N LYS A 183 14.32 42.76 -7.84
CA LYS A 183 13.44 43.07 -8.98
C LYS A 183 12.26 42.06 -8.98
N PRO A 184 11.10 42.42 -9.55
CA PRO A 184 10.01 41.46 -9.75
C PRO A 184 10.49 40.27 -10.60
N GLU A 185 10.03 39.05 -10.31
CA GLU A 185 10.48 37.80 -10.95
C GLU A 185 10.41 37.84 -12.49
N ASN A 186 9.25 38.24 -13.03
CA ASN A 186 9.04 38.45 -14.46
C ASN A 186 9.42 39.88 -14.87
N GLU A 187 9.75 40.08 -16.14
CA GLU A 187 9.83 41.44 -16.69
C GLU A 187 8.42 42.06 -16.74
N PRO A 188 8.26 43.36 -16.42
CA PRO A 188 6.99 44.04 -16.58
C PRO A 188 6.66 44.11 -18.08
N LEU A 189 5.72 43.26 -18.51
CA LEU A 189 5.22 43.25 -19.90
C LEU A 189 4.72 44.64 -20.29
N ASP A 190 5.31 45.20 -21.35
CA ASP A 190 4.90 46.47 -21.92
C ASP A 190 3.47 46.34 -22.48
N ARG A 191 2.54 47.14 -21.94
CA ARG A 191 1.10 47.02 -22.21
C ARG A 191 0.71 47.77 -23.48
N ARG A 192 1.24 47.32 -24.62
CA ARG A 192 0.83 47.79 -25.94
C ARG A 192 -0.35 46.98 -26.45
N ILE A 193 -1.14 47.60 -27.33
CA ILE A 193 -2.04 46.89 -28.23
C ILE A 193 -1.15 46.36 -29.35
N PHE A 194 -1.15 45.05 -29.55
CA PHE A 194 -0.44 44.39 -30.64
C PHE A 194 -1.43 44.03 -31.75
N ASP A 195 -1.04 44.22 -33.00
CA ASP A 195 -1.75 43.67 -34.15
C ASP A 195 -1.33 42.19 -34.32
N LEU A 196 -2.30 41.28 -34.30
CA LEU A 196 -2.03 39.84 -34.21
C LEU A 196 -1.32 39.29 -35.45
N GLU A 197 -1.49 39.92 -36.62
CA GLU A 197 -0.87 39.47 -37.87
C GLU A 197 0.50 40.14 -38.10
N ALA A 198 0.61 41.45 -37.83
CA ALA A 198 1.85 42.19 -38.04
C ALA A 198 2.88 41.97 -36.91
N ASP A 199 2.45 42.02 -35.64
CA ASP A 199 3.39 41.97 -34.52
C ASP A 199 3.84 40.55 -34.19
N ILE A 200 3.09 39.47 -34.49
CA ILE A 200 3.58 38.10 -34.22
C ILE A 200 4.85 37.77 -35.04
N LEU A 201 5.01 38.38 -36.23
CA LEU A 201 6.24 38.27 -37.04
C LEU A 201 7.39 39.14 -36.52
N HIS A 202 7.13 40.07 -35.59
CA HIS A 202 8.09 41.03 -35.05
C HIS A 202 8.27 40.95 -33.52
N LEU A 203 7.48 40.12 -32.84
CA LEU A 203 7.73 39.66 -31.48
C LEU A 203 9.16 39.11 -31.45
N PRO A 204 10.04 39.62 -30.57
CA PRO A 204 11.34 39.00 -30.39
C PRO A 204 11.09 37.59 -29.87
N LYS A 205 11.38 36.57 -30.70
CA LYS A 205 11.48 35.17 -30.25
C LYS A 205 12.31 35.19 -28.98
N GLY A 206 11.67 34.79 -27.88
CA GLY A 206 11.97 35.33 -26.54
C GLY A 206 13.46 35.35 -26.28
N ARG A 207 14.02 36.56 -26.10
CA ARG A 207 15.47 36.86 -26.11
C ARG A 207 16.30 35.62 -25.75
N SER A 208 17.05 35.10 -26.73
CA SER A 208 18.17 34.21 -26.45
C SER A 208 19.12 35.00 -25.55
N HIS A 209 19.02 34.80 -24.25
CA HIS A 209 19.92 35.41 -23.28
C HIS A 209 21.32 34.90 -23.59
N GLU A 210 22.32 35.79 -23.59
CA GLU A 210 23.71 35.35 -23.71
C GLU A 210 23.99 34.34 -22.57
N PRO A 211 24.63 33.18 -22.85
CA PRO A 211 24.70 32.06 -21.91
C PRO A 211 25.13 32.51 -20.51
N ILE A 212 24.25 32.31 -19.53
CA ILE A 212 24.41 32.96 -18.22
C ILE A 212 25.39 32.13 -17.38
N ASP A 213 26.68 32.50 -17.49
CA ASP A 213 27.81 31.88 -16.79
C ASP A 213 27.62 31.91 -15.25
N THR A 214 26.99 30.86 -14.72
CA THR A 214 26.59 30.74 -13.32
C THR A 214 27.07 29.42 -12.72
N ASP A 215 27.28 29.45 -11.40
CA ASP A 215 27.73 28.28 -10.65
C ASP A 215 26.52 27.49 -10.10
N ILE A 216 25.47 27.34 -10.92
CA ILE A 216 24.27 26.57 -10.61
C ILE A 216 24.44 25.15 -11.19
N PRO A 217 24.61 24.12 -10.35
CA PRO A 217 24.74 22.75 -10.83
C PRO A 217 23.42 22.21 -11.39
N SER A 218 23.52 21.28 -12.35
CA SER A 218 22.38 20.60 -12.96
C SER A 218 22.19 19.22 -12.33
N ILE A 219 20.94 18.88 -12.02
CA ILE A 219 20.51 17.61 -11.44
C ILE A 219 19.44 17.00 -12.35
N LEU A 220 19.67 15.79 -12.85
CA LEU A 220 18.71 15.07 -13.69
C LEU A 220 17.74 14.25 -12.83
N LEU A 221 16.43 14.33 -13.13
CA LEU A 221 15.41 13.44 -12.58
C LEU A 221 14.82 12.59 -13.71
N THR A 222 14.92 11.27 -13.59
CA THR A 222 14.27 10.30 -14.48
C THR A 222 13.39 9.35 -13.67
N HIS A 223 12.49 8.64 -14.33
CA HIS A 223 11.90 7.44 -13.74
C HIS A 223 12.79 6.23 -14.02
N VAL A 224 12.98 5.86 -15.30
CA VAL A 224 13.90 4.76 -15.67
C VAL A 224 15.36 5.16 -15.38
N PRO A 225 16.15 4.33 -14.67
CA PRO A 225 17.57 4.58 -14.38
C PRO A 225 18.45 4.72 -15.63
N LEU A 226 19.58 5.41 -15.50
CA LEU A 226 20.51 5.63 -16.62
C LEU A 226 21.19 4.33 -17.09
N TYR A 227 21.63 4.27 -18.36
CA TYR A 227 22.36 3.11 -18.88
C TYR A 227 23.62 2.81 -18.05
N ARG A 228 23.84 1.53 -17.74
CA ARG A 228 25.05 0.99 -17.11
C ARG A 228 25.39 -0.37 -17.71
N ALA A 229 26.64 -0.78 -17.65
CA ALA A 229 27.03 -2.12 -18.10
C ALA A 229 26.45 -3.20 -17.17
N SER A 230 26.18 -4.41 -17.69
CA SER A 230 25.80 -5.54 -16.83
C SER A 230 26.86 -5.80 -15.77
N GLY A 231 26.43 -6.25 -14.59
CA GLY A 231 27.31 -6.48 -13.44
C GLY A 231 27.70 -5.22 -12.65
N THR A 232 27.45 -4.00 -13.17
CA THR A 232 27.76 -2.74 -12.46
C THR A 232 27.06 -2.70 -11.10
N PRO A 233 27.80 -2.73 -9.97
CA PRO A 233 27.20 -2.88 -8.66
C PRO A 233 26.51 -1.60 -8.18
N CYS A 234 25.35 -1.77 -7.55
CA CYS A 234 24.56 -0.74 -6.89
C CYS A 234 25.09 -0.29 -5.52
N GLY A 235 26.17 -0.90 -5.03
CA GLY A 235 26.75 -0.58 -3.73
C GLY A 235 26.20 -1.41 -2.56
N PRO A 236 26.79 -1.26 -1.36
CA PRO A 236 26.49 -2.07 -0.18
C PRO A 236 25.16 -1.72 0.52
N LEU A 237 24.48 -0.64 0.12
CA LEU A 237 23.22 -0.17 0.73
C LEU A 237 21.96 -0.79 0.11
N ARG A 238 22.09 -1.55 -0.99
CA ARG A 238 21.00 -2.32 -1.59
C ARG A 238 20.51 -3.41 -0.63
N GLU A 239 19.21 -3.45 -0.36
CA GLU A 239 18.65 -4.31 0.68
C GLU A 239 18.62 -5.80 0.28
N ARG A 240 18.15 -6.11 -0.93
CA ARG A 240 17.90 -7.51 -1.32
C ARG A 240 19.19 -8.31 -1.53
N TYR A 241 20.19 -7.67 -2.13
CA TYR A 241 21.52 -8.24 -2.37
C TYR A 241 22.57 -7.14 -2.16
N PRO A 242 23.12 -6.99 -0.94
CA PRO A 242 24.26 -6.10 -0.69
C PRO A 242 25.47 -6.53 -1.53
N GLN A 243 26.23 -5.56 -2.05
CA GLN A 243 27.44 -5.81 -2.84
C GLN A 243 28.40 -6.72 -2.08
N ALA A 244 28.78 -7.85 -2.70
CA ALA A 244 29.69 -8.79 -2.06
C ALA A 244 31.14 -8.28 -2.03
N LYS A 245 31.95 -9.01 -1.27
CA LYS A 245 33.37 -8.73 -1.07
C LYS A 245 34.24 -9.86 -1.61
N ASN A 246 35.46 -9.52 -2.04
CA ASN A 246 36.50 -10.49 -2.35
C ASN A 246 37.09 -11.10 -1.06
N GLU A 247 38.03 -12.04 -1.21
CA GLU A 247 38.71 -12.71 -0.09
C GLU A 247 39.56 -11.74 0.78
N ALA A 248 39.99 -10.60 0.21
CA ALA A 248 40.66 -9.52 0.94
C ALA A 248 39.70 -8.58 1.70
N GLY A 249 38.38 -8.76 1.56
CA GLY A 249 37.35 -7.94 2.20
C GLY A 249 37.01 -6.64 1.46
N GLU A 250 37.57 -6.42 0.27
CA GLU A 250 37.27 -5.29 -0.62
C GLU A 250 35.97 -5.55 -1.38
N LEU A 251 35.26 -4.49 -1.80
CA LEU A 251 34.00 -4.64 -2.55
C LEU A 251 34.28 -5.11 -3.99
N LEU A 252 33.48 -6.05 -4.52
CA LEU A 252 33.62 -6.52 -5.90
C LEU A 252 33.33 -5.39 -6.90
N GLU A 253 34.21 -5.21 -7.89
CA GLU A 253 34.03 -4.24 -8.98
C GLU A 253 32.83 -4.59 -9.90
N SER A 254 32.46 -5.87 -9.98
CA SER A 254 31.27 -6.38 -10.66
C SER A 254 30.58 -7.44 -9.81
N ASP A 255 29.25 -7.35 -9.63
CA ASP A 255 28.41 -8.35 -8.94
C ASP A 255 27.00 -8.34 -9.54
N ASP A 256 26.73 -9.26 -10.48
CA ASP A 256 25.44 -9.42 -11.18
C ASP A 256 24.22 -9.67 -10.27
N ARG A 257 24.42 -9.94 -8.97
CA ARG A 257 23.33 -10.07 -7.99
C ARG A 257 22.98 -8.72 -7.37
N ASN A 258 23.98 -7.86 -7.19
CA ASN A 258 23.83 -6.51 -6.64
C ASN A 258 23.48 -5.49 -7.74
N ALA A 259 23.88 -5.73 -8.99
CA ALA A 259 23.56 -4.88 -10.13
C ALA A 259 22.05 -4.81 -10.45
N ILE A 260 21.63 -3.72 -11.09
CA ILE A 260 20.39 -3.69 -11.88
C ILE A 260 20.66 -4.49 -13.16
N ARG A 261 19.78 -5.44 -13.49
CA ARG A 261 19.93 -6.22 -14.72
C ARG A 261 19.57 -5.40 -15.94
N VAL A 262 20.42 -5.44 -16.96
CA VAL A 262 20.17 -4.79 -18.26
C VAL A 262 19.20 -5.65 -19.09
N GLU A 263 17.93 -5.66 -18.67
CA GLU A 263 16.82 -6.40 -19.28
C GLU A 263 15.69 -5.44 -19.66
N ALA A 264 14.95 -5.78 -20.71
CA ALA A 264 13.75 -5.07 -21.18
C ALA A 264 12.76 -6.05 -21.80
N GLY A 265 11.49 -5.65 -21.91
CA GLY A 265 10.42 -6.46 -22.47
C GLY A 265 9.15 -5.67 -22.73
N VAL A 266 8.01 -6.36 -22.77
CA VAL A 266 6.71 -5.72 -23.04
C VAL A 266 6.34 -4.79 -21.87
N GLN A 267 6.39 -3.49 -22.11
CA GLN A 267 6.06 -2.41 -21.15
C GLN A 267 6.99 -2.26 -19.93
N TYR A 268 8.19 -2.85 -19.94
CA TYR A 268 9.22 -2.60 -18.91
C TYR A 268 10.64 -2.56 -19.48
N GLN A 269 11.53 -1.84 -18.81
CA GLN A 269 12.94 -1.65 -19.17
C GLN A 269 13.68 -1.12 -17.94
N ASN A 270 14.60 -1.90 -17.38
CA ASN A 270 15.19 -1.60 -16.07
C ASN A 270 16.25 -0.48 -16.09
N VAL A 271 16.81 -0.18 -17.27
CA VAL A 271 17.75 0.92 -17.53
C VAL A 271 17.55 1.48 -18.93
N LEU A 272 17.75 2.79 -19.12
CA LEU A 272 17.71 3.46 -20.42
C LEU A 272 18.75 2.88 -21.39
N THR A 273 18.56 3.13 -22.70
CA THR A 273 19.53 2.70 -23.71
C THR A 273 20.81 3.58 -23.66
N PRO A 274 21.95 3.11 -24.19
CA PRO A 274 23.17 3.91 -24.26
C PRO A 274 22.97 5.23 -25.01
N GLU A 275 22.18 5.21 -26.08
CA GLU A 275 21.94 6.35 -26.99
C GLU A 275 21.12 7.42 -26.27
N ILE A 276 20.00 7.04 -25.64
CA ILE A 276 19.15 7.96 -24.87
C ILE A 276 19.91 8.52 -23.67
N THR A 277 20.69 7.69 -22.98
CA THR A 277 21.48 8.14 -21.82
C THR A 277 22.54 9.16 -22.25
N LYS A 278 23.26 8.89 -23.35
CA LYS A 278 24.23 9.82 -23.93
C LYS A 278 23.55 11.14 -24.34
N GLU A 279 22.44 11.06 -25.07
CA GLU A 279 21.70 12.22 -25.55
C GLU A 279 21.21 13.13 -24.42
N LEU A 280 20.63 12.56 -23.36
CA LEU A 280 20.19 13.32 -22.18
C LEU A 280 21.35 14.13 -21.56
N VAL A 281 22.52 13.51 -21.43
CA VAL A 281 23.70 14.15 -20.84
C VAL A 281 24.28 15.24 -21.74
N GLU A 282 24.41 14.99 -23.04
CA GLU A 282 24.95 15.96 -24.02
C GLU A 282 24.02 17.17 -24.22
N LYS A 283 22.69 16.95 -24.23
CA LYS A 283 21.71 18.02 -24.37
C LYS A 283 21.55 18.88 -23.11
N ILE A 284 21.55 18.29 -21.91
CA ILE A 284 21.36 19.07 -20.66
C ILE A 284 22.65 19.81 -20.26
N GLY A 285 23.79 19.11 -20.28
CA GLY A 285 25.09 19.63 -19.83
C GLY A 285 25.20 19.86 -18.31
N ASP A 286 26.44 20.00 -17.82
CA ASP A 286 26.76 20.35 -16.43
C ASP A 286 26.07 19.50 -15.33
N LEU A 287 25.77 18.23 -15.65
CA LEU A 287 25.15 17.28 -14.71
C LEU A 287 26.16 16.81 -13.66
N GLU A 288 25.84 17.02 -12.39
CA GLU A 288 26.60 16.48 -11.25
C GLU A 288 25.93 15.24 -10.66
N HIS A 289 24.60 15.28 -10.56
CA HIS A 289 23.78 14.23 -9.97
C HIS A 289 22.63 13.81 -10.89
N ALA A 290 22.23 12.55 -10.74
CA ALA A 290 20.98 12.03 -11.28
C ALA A 290 20.20 11.29 -10.18
N PHE A 291 18.87 11.37 -10.22
CA PHE A 291 17.99 10.59 -9.35
C PHE A 291 16.96 9.83 -10.19
N SER A 292 16.82 8.53 -9.93
CA SER A 292 15.97 7.61 -10.71
C SER A 292 15.04 6.76 -9.83
N GLY A 293 14.08 6.08 -10.44
CA GLY A 293 13.08 5.18 -9.83
C GLY A 293 13.13 3.76 -10.43
N ASP A 294 11.97 3.15 -10.69
CA ASP A 294 11.75 1.81 -11.32
C ASP A 294 12.32 0.57 -10.57
N ASP A 295 13.59 0.56 -10.15
CA ASP A 295 14.23 -0.63 -9.53
C ASP A 295 13.79 -0.91 -8.07
N HIS A 296 13.06 0.03 -7.46
CA HIS A 296 12.46 -0.03 -6.11
C HIS A 296 13.42 -0.17 -4.90
N ASP A 297 14.63 -0.69 -5.04
CA ASP A 297 15.68 -0.74 -4.00
C ASP A 297 16.65 0.47 -4.12
N TYR A 298 17.56 0.62 -3.16
CA TYR A 298 18.63 1.63 -3.30
C TYR A 298 19.69 1.13 -4.28
N CYS A 299 20.09 1.99 -5.22
CA CYS A 299 21.22 1.77 -6.10
C CYS A 299 22.02 3.06 -6.23
N GLU A 300 23.34 3.01 -6.05
CA GLU A 300 24.23 4.16 -6.22
C GLU A 300 25.36 3.81 -7.20
N VAL A 301 25.49 4.59 -8.27
CA VAL A 301 26.44 4.36 -9.37
C VAL A 301 27.07 5.69 -9.79
N VAL A 302 28.37 5.70 -10.10
CA VAL A 302 29.06 6.88 -10.64
C VAL A 302 29.42 6.64 -12.10
N HIS A 303 28.73 7.33 -13.00
CA HIS A 303 28.90 7.24 -14.44
C HIS A 303 30.12 8.04 -14.89
N ARG A 304 31.31 7.43 -14.77
CA ARG A 304 32.61 8.01 -15.18
C ARG A 304 32.79 8.15 -16.70
N GLY A 305 31.92 7.52 -17.50
CA GLY A 305 31.96 7.59 -18.97
C GLY A 305 31.45 8.91 -19.57
N TYR A 306 30.92 9.81 -18.74
CA TYR A 306 30.38 11.10 -19.15
C TYR A 306 31.13 12.27 -18.49
N THR A 307 31.28 13.37 -19.23
CA THR A 307 31.93 14.59 -18.76
C THR A 307 31.07 15.29 -17.70
N SER A 308 31.61 15.39 -16.49
CA SER A 308 31.03 16.14 -15.37
C SER A 308 32.14 16.83 -14.57
N LYS A 309 31.83 17.95 -13.92
CA LYS A 309 32.78 18.75 -13.13
C LYS A 309 33.51 17.92 -12.05
N ASN A 310 32.86 16.88 -11.54
CA ASN A 310 33.37 16.03 -10.46
C ASN A 310 33.85 14.63 -10.93
N GLY A 311 34.16 14.46 -12.23
CA GLY A 311 34.74 13.21 -12.76
C GLY A 311 33.75 12.07 -13.05
N GLY A 312 32.46 12.38 -13.07
CA GLY A 312 31.37 11.47 -13.46
C GLY A 312 30.04 11.88 -12.83
N ILE A 313 28.93 11.45 -13.41
CA ILE A 313 27.59 11.73 -12.87
C ILE A 313 27.28 10.72 -11.77
N ARG A 314 27.07 11.17 -10.53
CA ARG A 314 26.64 10.28 -9.42
C ARG A 314 25.13 10.13 -9.44
N GLU A 315 24.66 8.97 -9.88
CA GLU A 315 23.25 8.58 -9.86
C GLU A 315 22.89 7.86 -8.56
N ILE A 316 21.73 8.21 -7.98
CA ILE A 316 21.07 7.39 -6.96
C ILE A 316 19.66 7.01 -7.44
N THR A 317 19.41 5.71 -7.57
CA THR A 317 18.06 5.16 -7.70
C THR A 317 17.40 5.13 -6.33
N VAL A 318 16.23 5.74 -6.22
CA VAL A 318 15.54 6.02 -4.96
C VAL A 318 14.67 4.83 -4.57
N LYS A 319 14.95 4.26 -3.39
CA LYS A 319 14.18 3.18 -2.79
C LYS A 319 12.70 3.57 -2.61
N SER A 320 11.78 2.69 -3.00
CA SER A 320 10.34 2.96 -2.95
C SER A 320 9.81 3.16 -1.53
N MET A 321 8.83 4.06 -1.36
CA MET A 321 8.06 4.19 -0.11
C MET A 321 7.08 3.03 0.12
N SER A 322 6.87 2.16 -0.86
CA SER A 322 5.96 1.00 -0.78
C SER A 322 6.71 -0.30 -0.47
N TRP A 323 6.27 -1.04 0.55
CA TRP A 323 6.77 -2.39 0.85
C TRP A 323 6.17 -3.48 -0.06
N ALA A 324 5.26 -3.14 -0.96
CA ALA A 324 4.66 -4.11 -1.90
C ALA A 324 5.63 -4.52 -3.01
N MET A 325 6.59 -3.65 -3.37
CA MET A 325 7.44 -3.79 -4.55
C MET A 325 8.72 -4.60 -4.25
N GLY A 326 8.57 -5.74 -3.58
CA GLY A 326 9.68 -6.67 -3.25
C GLY A 326 10.71 -6.18 -2.20
N VAL A 327 10.70 -4.90 -1.83
CA VAL A 327 11.58 -4.33 -0.79
C VAL A 327 10.98 -4.45 0.61
N ARG A 328 11.83 -4.76 1.60
CA ARG A 328 11.41 -5.17 2.95
C ARG A 328 11.38 -4.01 3.95
N LYS A 329 12.28 -3.03 3.79
CA LYS A 329 12.30 -1.75 4.52
C LYS A 329 12.15 -0.62 3.49
N PRO A 330 10.94 -0.27 3.02
CA PRO A 330 10.77 0.84 2.09
C PRO A 330 11.38 2.13 2.64
N GLY A 331 11.68 3.09 1.77
CA GLY A 331 12.43 4.30 2.14
C GLY A 331 12.07 5.52 1.30
N PHE A 332 12.86 6.57 1.49
CA PHE A 332 12.89 7.77 0.66
C PHE A 332 14.30 8.38 0.75
N LEU A 333 14.68 9.16 -0.26
CA LEU A 333 15.94 9.92 -0.22
C LEU A 333 15.69 11.33 0.31
N MET A 334 16.41 11.73 1.34
CA MET A 334 16.44 13.11 1.82
C MET A 334 17.64 13.82 1.18
N LEU A 335 17.41 15.03 0.66
CA LEU A 335 18.44 15.89 0.09
C LEU A 335 18.60 17.14 0.96
N SER A 336 19.84 17.58 1.14
CA SER A 336 20.19 18.85 1.76
C SER A 336 21.03 19.66 0.77
N LEU A 337 20.61 20.88 0.48
CA LEU A 337 21.16 21.72 -0.58
C LEU A 337 21.77 22.98 0.02
N TRP A 338 23.00 23.31 -0.37
CA TRP A 338 23.71 24.50 0.06
C TRP A 338 24.61 25.03 -1.07
N ASN A 339 24.06 25.96 -1.86
CA ASN A 339 24.81 26.71 -2.88
C ASN A 339 24.58 28.22 -2.69
N PRO A 340 25.38 28.92 -1.86
CA PRO A 340 25.26 30.36 -1.67
C PRO A 340 25.79 31.09 -2.90
N LEU A 341 24.93 31.90 -3.53
CA LEU A 341 25.26 32.65 -4.75
C LEU A 341 25.29 34.17 -4.50
N ASP A 342 26.09 34.87 -5.29
CA ASP A 342 26.13 36.32 -5.33
C ASP A 342 25.00 36.92 -6.21
N LYS A 343 25.00 38.24 -6.38
CA LYS A 343 23.97 38.95 -7.19
C LYS A 343 24.07 38.68 -8.70
N ASN A 344 25.11 38.00 -9.15
CA ASN A 344 25.42 37.68 -10.54
C ASN A 344 25.27 36.16 -10.84
N GLY A 345 25.07 35.33 -9.80
CA GLY A 345 24.94 33.87 -9.92
C GLY A 345 26.27 33.11 -9.81
N LYS A 346 27.32 33.75 -9.27
CA LYS A 346 28.59 33.10 -8.93
C LYS A 346 28.61 32.62 -7.48
N SER A 347 29.32 31.53 -7.25
CA SER A 347 29.42 30.86 -5.95
C SER A 347 30.17 31.72 -4.94
N VAL A 348 29.52 32.03 -3.82
CA VAL A 348 30.15 32.75 -2.71
C VAL A 348 31.04 31.78 -1.96
N SER A 349 32.29 31.73 -2.39
CA SER A 349 33.34 30.88 -1.83
C SER A 349 33.60 31.20 -0.35
N THR A 350 32.85 30.54 0.55
CA THR A 350 33.24 30.44 1.96
C THR A 350 34.63 29.82 2.04
N PRO A 351 35.56 30.34 2.88
CA PRO A 351 36.94 29.87 2.95
C PRO A 351 37.04 28.46 3.55
N SER A 352 36.79 27.47 2.70
CA SER A 352 36.90 26.04 2.96
C SER A 352 38.35 25.60 2.81
N THR A 353 38.85 24.80 3.74
CA THR A 353 40.20 24.21 3.70
C THR A 353 40.33 23.02 2.74
N LYS A 354 39.31 22.75 1.91
CA LYS A 354 39.37 21.74 0.84
C LYS A 354 40.02 22.33 -0.42
N PRO A 355 40.75 21.53 -1.23
CA PRO A 355 41.31 21.99 -2.50
C PRO A 355 40.23 22.46 -3.49
N PRO A 356 40.57 23.36 -4.43
CA PRO A 356 39.63 23.81 -5.47
C PRO A 356 39.12 22.63 -6.30
N GLY A 357 37.81 22.61 -6.55
CA GLY A 357 37.12 21.53 -7.28
C GLY A 357 36.43 20.48 -6.41
N HIS A 358 36.25 20.69 -5.10
CA HIS A 358 35.49 19.79 -4.19
C HIS A 358 34.44 20.55 -3.32
N SER A 359 33.81 21.58 -3.89
CA SER A 359 32.66 22.30 -3.30
C SER A 359 31.40 21.44 -3.39
N THR A 360 31.15 20.64 -2.36
CA THR A 360 29.99 19.73 -2.27
C THR A 360 28.74 20.52 -1.89
N THR A 361 27.93 20.92 -2.87
CA THR A 361 26.70 21.73 -2.66
C THR A 361 25.46 20.89 -2.35
N LEU A 362 25.49 19.59 -2.62
CA LEU A 362 24.43 18.63 -2.30
C LEU A 362 24.93 17.56 -1.31
N GLN A 363 24.09 17.22 -0.33
CA GLN A 363 24.23 16.02 0.50
C GLN A 363 22.97 15.15 0.39
N SER A 364 23.15 13.84 0.22
CA SER A 364 22.09 12.83 0.10
C SER A 364 22.08 11.89 1.31
N HIS A 365 20.91 11.61 1.89
CA HIS A 365 20.76 10.67 3.02
C HIS A 365 19.58 9.72 2.79
N LEU A 366 19.82 8.41 2.86
CA LEU A 366 18.78 7.37 2.73
C LEU A 366 17.99 7.25 4.05
N CYS A 367 16.70 7.56 4.01
CA CYS A 367 15.79 7.41 5.14
C CYS A 367 14.92 6.16 4.98
N LEU A 368 14.98 5.24 5.95
CA LEU A 368 14.20 4.00 5.94
C LEU A 368 12.91 4.15 6.78
N LEU A 369 11.81 3.58 6.27
CA LEU A 369 10.51 3.51 6.93
C LEU A 369 10.35 2.19 7.72
N PRO A 370 9.36 2.08 8.62
CA PRO A 370 9.18 0.88 9.43
C PRO A 370 8.87 -0.37 8.60
N ASP A 371 9.52 -1.50 8.94
CA ASP A 371 9.27 -2.82 8.37
C ASP A 371 7.85 -3.30 8.75
N GLN A 372 6.89 -3.04 7.85
CA GLN A 372 5.49 -3.39 8.02
C GLN A 372 5.26 -4.90 8.14
N LEU A 373 6.08 -5.72 7.47
CA LEU A 373 5.91 -7.17 7.48
C LEU A 373 6.43 -7.77 8.80
N SER A 374 7.50 -7.26 9.40
CA SER A 374 7.94 -7.62 10.76
C SER A 374 6.89 -7.25 11.81
N ILE A 375 6.26 -6.08 11.67
CA ILE A 375 5.16 -5.66 12.54
C ILE A 375 3.99 -6.66 12.44
N LEU A 376 3.59 -7.05 11.23
CA LEU A 376 2.54 -8.06 11.00
C LEU A 376 2.94 -9.44 11.56
N THR A 377 4.15 -9.94 11.30
CA THR A 377 4.63 -11.22 11.84
C THR A 377 4.61 -11.24 13.37
N ARG A 378 4.98 -10.14 14.04
CA ARG A 378 4.90 -10.01 15.51
C ARG A 378 3.46 -10.09 16.02
N TYR A 379 2.51 -9.46 15.34
CA TYR A 379 1.09 -9.60 15.67
C TYR A 379 0.58 -11.04 15.46
N THR A 380 1.03 -11.74 14.41
CA THR A 380 0.71 -13.16 14.19
C THR A 380 1.26 -14.05 15.31
N TYR A 381 2.49 -13.82 15.78
CA TYR A 381 3.03 -14.56 16.93
C TYR A 381 2.27 -14.26 18.23
N LEU A 382 1.88 -13.00 18.47
CA LEU A 382 1.08 -12.62 19.64
C LEU A 382 -0.32 -13.26 19.60
N LEU A 383 -0.95 -13.33 18.41
CA LEU A 383 -2.23 -14.00 18.21
C LEU A 383 -2.10 -15.52 18.47
N ALA A 384 -1.08 -16.16 17.89
CA ALA A 384 -0.82 -17.59 18.10
C ALA A 384 -0.55 -17.91 19.58
N PHE A 385 0.24 -17.09 20.28
CA PHE A 385 0.45 -17.20 21.72
C PHE A 385 -0.84 -17.01 22.52
N THR A 386 -1.69 -16.05 22.14
CA THR A 386 -2.99 -15.82 22.78
C THR A 386 -3.93 -17.01 22.61
N VAL A 387 -4.00 -17.61 21.42
CA VAL A 387 -4.75 -18.84 21.15
C VAL A 387 -4.18 -20.03 21.95
N LEU A 388 -2.85 -20.14 22.07
CA LEU A 388 -2.19 -21.17 22.87
C LEU A 388 -2.51 -21.04 24.37
N VAL A 389 -2.46 -19.83 24.93
CA VAL A 389 -2.83 -19.57 26.33
C VAL A 389 -4.31 -19.87 26.57
N ILE A 390 -5.21 -19.47 25.66
CA ILE A 390 -6.66 -19.75 25.77
C ILE A 390 -6.96 -21.24 25.69
N THR A 391 -6.30 -21.97 24.78
CA THR A 391 -6.48 -23.43 24.66
C THR A 391 -5.93 -24.16 25.87
N ILE A 392 -4.70 -23.86 26.32
CA ILE A 392 -4.12 -24.43 27.55
C ILE A 392 -5.02 -24.14 28.76
N ASN A 393 -5.49 -22.90 28.95
CA ASN A 393 -6.36 -22.55 30.07
C ASN A 393 -7.72 -23.29 30.00
N SER A 394 -8.26 -23.51 28.80
CA SER A 394 -9.51 -24.26 28.62
C SER A 394 -9.34 -25.75 28.92
N PHE A 395 -8.24 -26.37 28.45
CA PHE A 395 -7.87 -27.75 28.83
C PHE A 395 -7.65 -27.88 30.34
N LEU A 396 -6.91 -26.96 30.96
CA LEU A 396 -6.69 -26.93 32.41
C LEU A 396 -8.00 -26.72 33.18
N THR A 397 -8.94 -25.93 32.67
CA THR A 397 -10.26 -25.73 33.30
C THR A 397 -11.06 -27.03 33.30
N VAL A 398 -11.15 -27.72 32.16
CA VAL A 398 -11.86 -29.02 32.06
C VAL A 398 -11.17 -30.13 32.87
N TYR A 399 -9.84 -30.09 32.98
CA TYR A 399 -9.09 -31.09 33.75
C TYR A 399 -9.08 -30.84 35.26
N ARG A 400 -9.07 -29.58 35.72
CA ARG A 400 -9.10 -29.20 37.14
C ARG A 400 -10.51 -29.17 37.73
N ASN A 401 -11.51 -28.87 36.90
CA ASN A 401 -12.92 -29.00 37.25
C ASN A 401 -13.57 -30.16 36.45
N PRO A 402 -13.24 -31.42 36.74
CA PRO A 402 -14.04 -32.55 36.29
C PRO A 402 -15.31 -32.59 37.13
N THR A 403 -16.18 -31.59 36.95
CA THR A 403 -17.45 -31.49 37.68
C THR A 403 -18.22 -32.78 37.51
N SER A 404 -18.54 -33.41 38.64
CA SER A 404 -19.29 -34.66 38.72
C SER A 404 -20.46 -34.62 37.76
N SER A 405 -20.49 -35.57 36.82
CA SER A 405 -21.55 -35.70 35.83
C SER A 405 -22.92 -35.65 36.51
N SER A 406 -23.66 -34.57 36.28
CA SER A 406 -25.01 -34.38 36.77
C SER A 406 -25.82 -35.61 36.38
N SER A 407 -26.31 -36.33 37.39
CA SER A 407 -27.08 -37.54 37.13
C SER A 407 -28.49 -37.13 36.73
N ASP A 408 -28.73 -37.01 35.43
CA ASP A 408 -30.08 -36.99 34.83
C ASP A 408 -30.71 -38.39 34.97
N THR A 409 -30.93 -38.78 36.22
CA THR A 409 -31.65 -39.97 36.65
C THR A 409 -32.78 -39.49 37.54
N LEU A 410 -33.93 -39.22 36.89
CA LEU A 410 -35.29 -39.09 37.45
C LEU A 410 -35.35 -39.07 38.98
N SER A 411 -35.44 -37.86 39.54
CA SER A 411 -35.66 -37.61 40.97
C SER A 411 -37.10 -37.96 41.39
N HIS A 412 -37.43 -39.25 41.34
CA HIS A 412 -38.63 -39.79 41.98
C HIS A 412 -38.57 -39.51 43.49
N PRO A 413 -39.55 -38.80 44.08
CA PRO A 413 -39.56 -38.54 45.51
C PRO A 413 -39.78 -39.84 46.29
N LEU A 414 -38.86 -40.14 47.21
CA LEU A 414 -38.90 -41.33 48.05
C LEU A 414 -40.04 -41.24 49.08
N LEU A 415 -41.18 -41.84 48.78
CA LEU A 415 -42.28 -42.09 49.71
C LEU A 415 -42.58 -43.59 49.78
N PRO A 416 -42.35 -44.27 50.92
CA PRO A 416 -42.61 -45.70 51.06
C PRO A 416 -44.11 -45.96 51.24
N LEU A 417 -44.76 -46.55 50.22
CA LEU A 417 -46.13 -47.07 50.36
C LEU A 417 -46.11 -48.35 51.22
N SER A 418 -46.41 -48.22 52.51
CA SER A 418 -46.71 -49.34 53.39
C SER A 418 -48.07 -49.96 53.03
N LYS A 419 -48.06 -51.06 52.27
CA LYS A 419 -49.25 -51.92 52.14
C LYS A 419 -49.55 -52.58 53.50
N PRO A 420 -50.79 -52.55 54.00
CA PRO A 420 -51.16 -53.24 55.24
C PRO A 420 -51.22 -54.75 55.02
N PRO A 421 -50.77 -55.58 55.99
CA PRO A 421 -51.01 -57.02 55.95
C PRO A 421 -52.47 -57.33 56.30
N SER A 422 -53.11 -58.18 55.50
CA SER A 422 -54.45 -58.70 55.79
C SER A 422 -54.41 -59.63 57.01
N THR A 423 -55.12 -59.27 58.09
CA THR A 423 -55.30 -60.12 59.27
C THR A 423 -56.68 -60.80 59.22
N THR A 424 -56.70 -62.10 59.53
CA THR A 424 -57.91 -62.93 59.57
C THR A 424 -58.55 -62.94 60.96
N ASN A 425 -59.83 -63.31 61.03
CA ASN A 425 -60.69 -63.14 62.21
C ASN A 425 -60.21 -63.90 63.46
N GLY A 426 -60.33 -63.27 64.64
CA GLY A 426 -60.09 -63.91 65.93
C GLY A 426 -60.69 -63.16 67.14
N ALA A 427 -61.86 -63.63 67.60
CA ALA A 427 -62.50 -63.45 68.92
C ALA A 427 -62.62 -62.07 69.63
N ARG A 428 -63.81 -61.86 70.23
CA ARG A 428 -64.23 -60.80 71.18
C ARG A 428 -63.78 -61.12 72.64
N PRO A 429 -64.03 -60.26 73.67
CA PRO A 429 -63.88 -58.78 73.77
C PRO A 429 -63.34 -58.31 75.16
N LYS A 430 -63.08 -56.99 75.34
CA LYS A 430 -63.39 -56.21 76.58
C LYS A 430 -63.16 -54.68 76.42
N ALA A 431 -63.61 -53.91 77.41
CA ALA A 431 -63.57 -52.43 77.51
C ALA A 431 -62.16 -51.91 77.93
N VAL A 432 -61.82 -50.61 78.11
CA VAL A 432 -62.59 -49.44 78.60
C VAL A 432 -62.06 -48.08 78.04
N SER A 433 -62.66 -46.96 78.44
CA SER A 433 -62.49 -45.59 77.89
C SER A 433 -61.51 -44.68 78.66
N ALA A 434 -60.81 -43.80 77.94
CA ALA A 434 -60.32 -42.46 78.34
C ALA A 434 -59.71 -41.76 77.09
N LEU A 435 -59.49 -40.44 76.94
CA LEU A 435 -60.08 -39.16 77.38
C LEU A 435 -58.93 -38.11 77.43
N SER A 436 -59.00 -37.08 76.56
CA SER A 436 -58.21 -35.82 76.55
C SER A 436 -56.66 -35.94 76.50
N THR A 437 -55.83 -34.90 76.30
CA THR A 437 -56.04 -33.42 76.29
C THR A 437 -55.06 -32.69 75.34
N HIS A 438 -55.43 -31.49 74.87
CA HIS A 438 -54.53 -30.41 74.36
C HIS A 438 -53.83 -29.67 75.56
N PRO A 439 -53.07 -28.53 75.46
CA PRO A 439 -52.84 -27.59 74.32
C PRO A 439 -51.42 -26.95 74.16
N SER A 440 -51.25 -26.13 73.11
CA SER A 440 -50.41 -24.88 73.08
C SER A 440 -48.85 -25.01 73.14
N GLN A 441 -47.99 -24.03 72.83
CA GLN A 441 -48.15 -22.66 72.28
C GLN A 441 -46.83 -22.10 71.63
N THR A 442 -46.92 -20.93 70.96
CA THR A 442 -45.84 -20.02 70.46
C THR A 442 -44.97 -20.48 69.27
N GLY A 443 -44.54 -19.63 68.32
CA GLY A 443 -45.02 -18.29 67.94
C GLY A 443 -44.13 -17.09 68.34
N LEU A 444 -43.41 -16.49 67.37
CA LEU A 444 -42.90 -15.10 67.39
C LEU A 444 -42.46 -14.67 65.97
N ALA A 445 -42.51 -13.36 65.65
CA ALA A 445 -42.09 -12.81 64.35
C ALA A 445 -41.78 -11.30 64.40
N ALA A 446 -40.79 -10.83 63.64
CA ALA A 446 -40.46 -9.42 63.39
C ALA A 446 -39.40 -9.28 62.26
N ARG A 447 -39.17 -8.12 61.62
CA ARG A 447 -40.09 -7.15 60.96
C ARG A 447 -39.24 -6.30 60.00
N SER A 448 -39.85 -5.64 59.01
CA SER A 448 -39.16 -4.82 57.99
C SER A 448 -39.08 -3.33 58.36
N ASN A 449 -38.25 -2.56 57.64
CA ASN A 449 -38.46 -1.12 57.42
C ASN A 449 -37.68 -0.56 56.21
N ALA A 450 -38.13 0.55 55.62
CA ALA A 450 -37.52 1.19 54.44
C ALA A 450 -37.84 2.70 54.34
N SER A 451 -36.93 3.49 53.74
CA SER A 451 -37.04 4.96 53.53
C SER A 451 -35.84 5.47 52.70
N ARG A 452 -35.88 6.50 51.84
CA ARG A 452 -36.94 7.29 51.14
C ARG A 452 -36.28 7.96 49.89
N ALA A 453 -36.95 8.84 49.13
CA ALA A 453 -36.48 9.29 47.79
C ALA A 453 -36.77 10.77 47.43
N ARG A 454 -36.39 11.17 46.18
CA ARG A 454 -36.59 12.47 45.44
C ARG A 454 -35.44 13.50 45.64
N SER A 455 -35.18 14.49 44.76
CA SER A 455 -35.93 15.11 43.62
C SER A 455 -34.93 15.63 42.53
N ALA A 456 -35.18 15.56 41.20
CA ALA A 456 -35.89 16.52 40.28
C ALA A 456 -34.96 17.37 39.35
N SER A 457 -35.50 17.86 38.22
CA SER A 457 -34.89 18.73 37.17
C SER A 457 -35.92 19.79 36.70
N PRO A 458 -35.56 20.88 35.94
CA PRO A 458 -35.83 20.90 34.47
C PRO A 458 -35.06 21.95 33.59
N PHE A 459 -35.34 21.95 32.25
CA PHE A 459 -35.23 23.08 31.26
C PHE A 459 -33.82 23.60 30.87
N LYS A 460 -33.51 24.26 29.72
CA LYS A 460 -34.19 24.75 28.47
C LYS A 460 -33.09 24.96 27.36
N GLY A 461 -33.25 25.04 26.03
CA GLY A 461 -34.40 24.87 25.08
C GLY A 461 -34.50 26.00 24.00
N TYR A 462 -34.09 25.77 22.74
CA TYR A 462 -34.22 26.67 21.56
C TYR A 462 -34.46 25.89 20.24
N ALA A 463 -35.03 26.52 19.19
CA ALA A 463 -35.41 25.85 17.93
C ALA A 463 -35.63 26.79 16.71
N LEU A 464 -35.41 26.24 15.49
CA LEU A 464 -36.00 26.62 14.18
C LEU A 464 -35.62 28.01 13.56
N PRO A 465 -35.88 28.30 12.25
CA PRO A 465 -36.71 27.58 11.26
C PRO A 465 -36.01 27.15 9.93
N ALA A 466 -36.81 26.72 8.94
CA ALA A 466 -36.39 26.13 7.66
C ALA A 466 -36.91 26.91 6.42
N ARG A 467 -36.47 26.51 5.22
CA ARG A 467 -37.02 26.84 3.89
C ARG A 467 -36.47 25.81 2.88
N ASP A 468 -37.23 24.93 2.23
CA ASP A 468 -38.30 25.08 1.21
C ASP A 468 -37.83 25.46 -0.21
N SER A 469 -37.87 24.47 -1.10
CA SER A 469 -38.15 24.60 -2.55
C SER A 469 -38.40 23.21 -3.16
N ASP A 470 -39.60 22.95 -3.68
CA ASP A 470 -40.00 21.68 -4.31
C ASP A 470 -39.36 21.43 -5.69
N HIS A 471 -39.25 20.15 -6.08
CA HIS A 471 -40.08 19.62 -7.17
C HIS A 471 -40.12 18.09 -7.24
N ASP A 472 -41.19 17.59 -7.86
CA ASP A 472 -41.67 16.21 -7.85
C ASP A 472 -40.92 15.25 -8.79
N VAL A 473 -41.04 13.93 -8.53
CA VAL A 473 -41.79 12.95 -9.36
C VAL A 473 -41.46 11.49 -8.95
N HIS A 474 -42.49 10.64 -8.97
CA HIS A 474 -42.56 9.16 -9.10
C HIS A 474 -41.28 8.35 -9.43
N ASP A 475 -41.11 7.07 -9.02
CA ASP A 475 -41.89 6.15 -8.17
C ASP A 475 -41.06 4.85 -7.85
N GLN A 476 -41.55 4.01 -6.93
CA GLN A 476 -41.25 2.58 -6.68
C GLN A 476 -39.95 1.94 -7.23
N GLY A 477 -39.07 1.49 -6.32
CA GLY A 477 -37.84 0.76 -6.68
C GLY A 477 -37.15 0.02 -5.52
N THR A 478 -37.90 -0.69 -4.66
CA THR A 478 -37.28 -1.45 -3.56
C THR A 478 -36.45 -2.64 -4.06
N HIS A 479 -35.16 -2.71 -3.71
CA HIS A 479 -34.58 -3.97 -3.20
C HIS A 479 -33.28 -3.75 -2.39
N ARG A 480 -33.14 -4.57 -1.36
CA ARG A 480 -32.19 -4.49 -0.24
C ARG A 480 -30.88 -5.24 -0.57
N TYR A 481 -29.76 -4.53 -0.65
CA TYR A 481 -28.43 -5.16 -0.67
C TYR A 481 -27.89 -5.42 0.74
N GLY A 482 -27.38 -6.64 0.96
CA GLY A 482 -26.68 -7.04 2.19
C GLY A 482 -25.20 -7.30 1.94
N TYR A 483 -24.39 -7.24 2.99
CA TYR A 483 -22.95 -7.51 2.95
C TYR A 483 -22.64 -9.02 3.06
N SER A 484 -21.80 -9.53 2.16
CA SER A 484 -20.72 -10.51 2.40
C SER A 484 -19.94 -10.67 1.08
N ALA A 485 -18.61 -10.80 0.99
CA ALA A 485 -17.56 -11.18 1.94
C ALA A 485 -17.55 -12.68 2.34
N ASP A 486 -16.94 -13.52 1.50
CA ASP A 486 -16.17 -14.70 1.94
C ASP A 486 -15.07 -15.05 0.89
N SER A 487 -14.48 -16.25 0.93
CA SER A 487 -13.09 -16.54 0.53
C SER A 487 -12.83 -17.95 -0.04
N GLY A 488 -11.54 -18.28 -0.29
CA GLY A 488 -11.04 -19.51 -0.96
C GLY A 488 -10.79 -19.27 -2.46
N TRP A 489 -9.63 -19.48 -3.11
CA TRP A 489 -8.43 -20.35 -2.98
C TRP A 489 -8.58 -21.82 -3.45
N ASP A 490 -7.81 -22.12 -4.51
CA ASP A 490 -7.25 -23.38 -5.02
C ASP A 490 -8.04 -24.71 -5.16
N GLY A 491 -7.93 -25.27 -6.37
CA GLY A 491 -7.28 -26.58 -6.55
C GLY A 491 -8.18 -27.81 -6.71
N GLY A 492 -8.31 -28.32 -7.94
CA GLY A 492 -8.94 -29.64 -8.16
C GLY A 492 -9.17 -30.00 -9.64
N THR A 493 -8.22 -30.69 -10.26
CA THR A 493 -8.34 -31.24 -11.62
C THR A 493 -9.14 -32.54 -11.66
N ASN A 494 -10.10 -32.70 -12.58
CA ASN A 494 -10.30 -33.95 -13.34
C ASN A 494 -11.45 -33.90 -14.36
N GLY A 495 -11.33 -34.68 -15.45
CA GLY A 495 -12.47 -35.27 -16.16
C GLY A 495 -12.63 -34.92 -17.65
N HIS A 496 -12.95 -35.94 -18.45
CA HIS A 496 -13.20 -35.97 -19.91
C HIS A 496 -11.94 -36.12 -20.81
N HIS A 497 -11.88 -37.04 -21.79
CA HIS A 497 -12.85 -38.06 -22.26
C HIS A 497 -12.14 -39.33 -22.79
N ASN A 498 -12.89 -40.43 -22.97
CA ASN A 498 -12.44 -41.76 -23.46
C ASN A 498 -12.48 -41.81 -25.04
N PRO A 499 -12.15 -42.92 -25.78
CA PRO A 499 -11.68 -44.26 -25.38
C PRO A 499 -10.51 -44.89 -26.20
N GLY A 500 -10.02 -46.06 -25.76
CA GLY A 500 -9.08 -46.94 -26.50
C GLY A 500 -9.39 -48.44 -26.29
N LYS A 501 -9.05 -49.31 -27.24
CA LYS A 501 -9.54 -50.70 -27.36
C LYS A 501 -8.63 -51.81 -26.76
N GLU A 502 -9.22 -53.00 -26.67
CA GLU A 502 -8.66 -54.34 -27.00
C GLU A 502 -8.14 -55.33 -25.91
N ASN A 503 -8.97 -56.35 -25.65
CA ASN A 503 -8.69 -57.80 -25.76
C ASN A 503 -7.44 -58.43 -25.09
N LYS A 504 -7.65 -59.25 -24.03
CA LYS A 504 -7.63 -60.74 -24.08
C LYS A 504 -7.70 -61.44 -22.71
N LYS A 505 -8.44 -62.57 -22.67
CA LYS A 505 -8.18 -63.82 -21.89
C LYS A 505 -8.10 -63.77 -20.35
N GLU A 506 -8.22 -64.87 -19.61
CA GLU A 506 -9.07 -66.09 -19.64
C GLU A 506 -8.77 -66.89 -18.36
N SER A 507 -9.60 -67.90 -18.03
CA SER A 507 -9.46 -68.86 -16.91
C SER A 507 -9.66 -68.32 -15.47
N GLU A 508 -10.00 -69.14 -14.47
CA GLU A 508 -11.00 -70.22 -14.33
C GLU A 508 -10.76 -70.87 -12.94
N ARG A 509 -11.82 -71.32 -12.25
CA ARG A 509 -11.80 -72.17 -11.02
C ARG A 509 -11.17 -71.49 -9.78
N GLY A 510 -11.74 -71.55 -8.58
CA GLY A 510 -12.95 -72.24 -8.11
C GLY A 510 -12.63 -73.51 -7.34
N TRP A 511 -12.57 -73.39 -6.01
CA TRP A 511 -12.61 -74.48 -5.02
C TRP A 511 -13.24 -73.93 -3.74
N ASP A 512 -14.24 -74.62 -3.21
CA ASP A 512 -14.81 -74.38 -1.88
C ASP A 512 -14.13 -75.30 -0.86
N GLU A 513 -13.84 -74.81 0.35
CA GLU A 513 -13.67 -75.67 1.53
C GLU A 513 -14.21 -74.99 2.80
N VAL A 514 -14.62 -75.83 3.77
CA VAL A 514 -15.71 -75.59 4.73
C VAL A 514 -15.27 -74.95 6.05
N ASP A 515 -16.24 -74.33 6.72
CA ASP A 515 -16.28 -73.79 8.09
C ASP A 515 -15.22 -74.25 9.11
N LEU A 516 -14.85 -73.33 9.99
CA LEU A 516 -14.70 -73.68 11.42
C LEU A 516 -15.15 -72.53 12.35
N TYR A 517 -16.13 -72.84 13.20
CA TYR A 517 -16.66 -71.95 14.24
C TYR A 517 -15.61 -71.63 15.31
N ASN A 518 -15.56 -70.39 15.79
CA ASN A 518 -15.03 -70.07 17.12
C ASN A 518 -15.66 -68.78 17.68
N ASP A 519 -15.96 -68.78 18.98
CA ASP A 519 -16.83 -67.79 19.64
C ASP A 519 -16.10 -67.08 20.81
N ARG A 520 -16.58 -65.86 21.16
CA ARG A 520 -16.26 -65.06 22.38
C ARG A 520 -14.88 -64.36 22.43
N PRO A 521 -14.66 -63.44 23.40
CA PRO A 521 -15.45 -62.21 23.61
C PRO A 521 -14.58 -60.95 23.83
N GLY A 522 -15.03 -59.73 23.43
CA GLY A 522 -14.12 -58.57 23.49
C GLY A 522 -14.66 -57.12 23.55
N ARG A 523 -15.96 -56.86 23.77
CA ARG A 523 -16.49 -55.46 23.79
C ARG A 523 -16.08 -54.65 25.05
N LYS A 524 -14.85 -54.10 25.08
CA LYS A 524 -14.42 -53.08 26.06
C LYS A 524 -13.80 -51.79 25.49
N GLY A 525 -13.61 -51.68 24.16
CA GLY A 525 -12.96 -50.53 23.53
C GLY A 525 -13.84 -49.29 23.24
N MET A 526 -15.16 -49.34 23.45
CA MET A 526 -16.09 -48.34 22.86
C MET A 526 -16.46 -47.18 23.81
N TYR A 527 -16.65 -47.43 25.10
CA TYR A 527 -17.08 -46.42 26.08
C TYR A 527 -16.04 -45.32 26.35
N THR A 528 -14.74 -45.65 26.31
CA THR A 528 -13.65 -44.68 26.50
C THR A 528 -13.52 -43.70 25.32
N ARG A 529 -14.01 -44.07 24.13
CA ARG A 529 -13.96 -43.25 22.91
C ARG A 529 -15.09 -42.20 22.86
N GLY A 530 -16.24 -42.49 23.49
CA GLY A 530 -17.34 -41.54 23.67
C GLY A 530 -16.98 -40.42 24.63
N ARG A 531 -16.60 -40.75 25.87
CA ARG A 531 -16.26 -39.78 26.93
C ARG A 531 -15.09 -38.85 26.56
N ARG A 532 -14.16 -39.31 25.71
CA ARG A 532 -13.11 -38.46 25.12
C ARG A 532 -13.66 -37.44 24.10
N ARG A 533 -14.66 -37.80 23.29
CA ARG A 533 -15.30 -36.86 22.35
C ARG A 533 -16.06 -35.77 23.09
N GLU A 534 -16.83 -36.12 24.12
CA GLU A 534 -17.57 -35.17 24.96
C GLU A 534 -16.62 -34.12 25.59
N GLY A 535 -15.51 -34.57 26.19
CA GLY A 535 -14.49 -33.67 26.75
C GLY A 535 -13.84 -32.74 25.71
N ILE A 536 -13.59 -33.23 24.48
CA ILE A 536 -13.03 -32.42 23.40
C ILE A 536 -14.05 -31.35 22.93
N TRP A 537 -15.34 -31.70 22.81
CA TRP A 537 -16.40 -30.74 22.51
C TRP A 537 -16.53 -29.66 23.58
N ALA A 538 -16.50 -30.04 24.86
CA ALA A 538 -16.56 -29.09 25.98
C ALA A 538 -15.35 -28.12 26.01
N VAL A 539 -14.13 -28.61 25.73
CA VAL A 539 -12.95 -27.74 25.56
C VAL A 539 -13.14 -26.81 24.35
N GLY A 540 -13.61 -27.33 23.21
CA GLY A 540 -13.86 -26.52 22.01
C GLY A 540 -14.85 -25.38 22.24
N GLU A 541 -15.94 -25.64 22.96
CA GLU A 541 -16.94 -24.63 23.30
C GLU A 541 -16.39 -23.56 24.26
N LEU A 542 -15.58 -23.96 25.26
CA LEU A 542 -14.90 -23.03 26.17
C LEU A 542 -13.86 -22.17 25.44
N VAL A 543 -13.06 -22.76 24.55
CA VAL A 543 -12.11 -22.05 23.68
C VAL A 543 -12.84 -21.03 22.81
N TRP A 544 -13.96 -21.42 22.18
CA TRP A 544 -14.76 -20.50 21.36
C TRP A 544 -15.37 -19.35 22.18
N LYS A 545 -15.91 -19.63 23.38
CA LYS A 545 -16.43 -18.61 24.31
C LYS A 545 -15.34 -17.68 24.87
N ALA A 546 -14.09 -18.13 24.96
CA ALA A 546 -12.96 -17.30 25.35
C ALA A 546 -12.42 -16.45 24.18
N LEU A 547 -12.22 -17.07 23.01
CA LEU A 547 -11.76 -16.40 21.79
C LEU A 547 -12.74 -15.30 21.36
N SER A 548 -14.05 -15.57 21.36
CA SER A 548 -15.07 -14.57 21.02
C SER A 548 -15.06 -13.36 21.96
N LYS A 549 -14.90 -13.56 23.27
CA LYS A 549 -14.74 -12.45 24.24
C LYS A 549 -13.48 -11.62 23.97
N VAL A 550 -12.34 -12.28 23.74
CA VAL A 550 -11.07 -11.59 23.44
C VAL A 550 -11.13 -10.87 22.08
N ALA A 551 -11.80 -11.46 21.08
CA ALA A 551 -12.03 -10.83 19.78
C ALA A 551 -12.94 -9.61 19.91
N ILE A 552 -14.05 -9.68 20.66
CA ILE A 552 -14.94 -8.52 20.88
C ILE A 552 -14.20 -7.38 21.59
N ALA A 553 -13.44 -7.68 22.64
CA ALA A 553 -12.67 -6.67 23.36
C ALA A 553 -11.54 -6.07 22.50
N GLY A 554 -10.79 -6.92 21.78
CA GLY A 554 -9.69 -6.51 20.90
C GLY A 554 -10.16 -5.72 19.68
N LEU A 555 -11.26 -6.12 19.03
CA LEU A 555 -11.88 -5.38 17.94
C LEU A 555 -12.48 -4.05 18.44
N GLY A 556 -13.14 -4.04 19.59
CA GLY A 556 -13.64 -2.81 20.21
C GLY A 556 -12.53 -1.80 20.47
N TRP A 557 -11.41 -2.26 21.05
CA TRP A 557 -10.21 -1.44 21.25
C TRP A 557 -9.55 -1.00 19.94
N TYR A 558 -9.49 -1.88 18.93
CA TYR A 558 -8.95 -1.56 17.61
C TYR A 558 -9.78 -0.51 16.86
N PHE A 559 -11.12 -0.64 16.85
CA PHE A 559 -12.01 0.36 16.26
C PHE A 559 -11.99 1.68 17.02
N TRP A 560 -11.86 1.66 18.35
CA TRP A 560 -11.64 2.87 19.15
C TRP A 560 -10.32 3.55 18.76
N LEU A 561 -9.19 2.81 18.69
CA LEU A 561 -7.91 3.35 18.25
C LEU A 561 -7.93 3.87 16.80
N LEU A 562 -8.70 3.24 15.90
CA LEU A 562 -8.90 3.73 14.53
C LEU A 562 -9.73 5.03 14.48
N TRP A 563 -10.66 5.21 15.42
CA TRP A 563 -11.46 6.43 15.53
C TRP A 563 -10.66 7.61 16.14
N THR A 564 -9.67 7.32 16.98
CA THR A 564 -8.82 8.34 17.63
C THR A 564 -7.44 8.54 16.96
N SER A 565 -7.22 8.06 15.72
CA SER A 565 -5.93 8.05 14.99
C SER A 565 -5.89 8.95 13.75
#